data_AF-A0A4S3KLG5-F1
#
_entry.id   AF-A0A4S3KLG5-F1
#
_cell.length_a   1.000
_cell.length_b   1.000
_cell.length_c   1.000
_cell.angle_alpha   90.00
_cell.angle_beta   90.00
_cell.angle_gamma   90.00
#
_symmetry.space_group_name_H-M   'P 1'
#
loop_
_entity.id
_entity.type
_entity.pdbx_description
1 polymer ?
#
loop_
_entity_poly.entity_id
_entity_poly.type
_entity_poly.pdbx_seq_one_letter_code
_entity_poly.pdbx_strand_id
1 'polypeptide(L)'
;MSAVTDTRIRRITCCAICDGLFDTRRSDAVTCSPACRTRGHRTGELKRLAALFAGMGGNDITVSMVMQARARRLLLPARNEQILAGTLQPDSPELLAEMDAAFCAIERGCMQLAIDRAQGAHAAAESQP
;
A
#
# COMPACT_ATOMS: atom_id res chain seq x y z
N MET A 1 30.60 16.41 -1.74
CA MET A 1 29.67 16.07 -0.65
C MET A 1 28.27 16.44 -1.11
N SER A 2 27.57 15.51 -1.76
CA SER A 2 26.21 15.76 -2.24
C SER A 2 25.26 15.79 -1.05
N ALA A 3 24.56 16.91 -0.86
CA ALA A 3 23.51 17.04 0.12
C ALA A 3 22.44 15.98 -0.17
N VAL A 4 22.42 14.92 0.64
CA VAL A 4 21.29 13.99 0.72
C VAL A 4 20.17 14.82 1.34
N THR A 5 19.35 15.42 0.50
CA THR A 5 18.09 16.00 0.93
C THR A 5 17.27 14.85 1.49
N ASP A 6 17.11 14.85 2.82
CA ASP A 6 16.23 13.96 3.57
C ASP A 6 14.77 14.31 3.24
N THR A 7 14.41 14.16 1.97
CA THR A 7 13.03 14.16 1.52
C THR A 7 12.47 12.87 2.07
N ARG A 8 11.79 12.93 3.22
CA ARG A 8 11.17 11.76 3.87
C ARG A 8 10.26 11.07 2.85
N ILE A 9 10.76 10.03 2.18
CA ILE A 9 10.04 9.34 1.11
C ILE A 9 8.88 8.58 1.76
N ARG A 10 7.69 9.16 1.71
CA ARG A 10 6.43 8.47 1.99
C ARG A 10 6.25 7.42 0.90
N ARG A 11 6.10 6.17 1.29
CA ARG A 11 5.88 5.02 0.39
C ARG A 11 4.52 4.44 0.67
N ILE A 12 3.79 4.09 -0.37
CA ILE A 12 2.52 3.38 -0.26
C ILE A 12 2.73 1.94 -0.70
N THR A 13 2.26 1.00 0.12
CA THR A 13 2.48 -0.43 -0.08
C THR A 13 1.28 -1.25 0.38
N CYS A 14 1.21 -2.52 -0.03
CA CYS A 14 0.20 -3.46 0.45
C CYS A 14 0.69 -4.23 1.68
N CYS A 15 -0.19 -4.47 2.64
CA CYS A 15 0.09 -5.37 3.75
C CYS A 15 0.12 -6.81 3.25
N ALA A 16 1.21 -7.51 3.51
CA ALA A 16 1.39 -8.92 3.12
C ALA A 16 0.38 -9.90 3.76
N ILE A 17 -0.40 -9.45 4.76
CA ILE A 17 -1.26 -10.33 5.57
C ILE A 17 -2.75 -9.97 5.45
N CYS A 18 -3.11 -8.69 5.33
CA CYS A 18 -4.51 -8.28 5.15
C CYS A 18 -4.80 -7.70 3.78
N ASP A 19 -3.81 -7.60 2.89
CA ASP A 19 -3.89 -6.97 1.57
C ASP A 19 -4.28 -5.49 1.55
N GLY A 20 -4.51 -4.88 2.72
CA GLY A 20 -4.83 -3.46 2.85
C GLY A 20 -3.65 -2.57 2.43
N LEU A 21 -3.98 -1.47 1.75
CA LEU A 21 -3.03 -0.40 1.44
C LEU A 21 -2.69 0.37 2.73
N PHE A 22 -1.43 0.75 2.87
CA PHE A 22 -0.97 1.63 3.95
C PHE A 22 0.25 2.42 3.51
N ASP A 23 0.50 3.55 4.16
CA ASP A 23 1.70 4.34 3.96
C ASP A 23 2.77 4.07 5.03
N THR A 24 4.02 4.25 4.65
CA THR A 24 5.17 3.97 5.49
C THR A 24 6.35 4.83 5.07
N ARG A 25 7.22 5.17 6.01
CA ARG A 25 8.51 5.80 5.72
C ARG A 25 9.63 4.78 5.50
N ARG A 26 9.39 3.53 5.90
CA ARG A 26 10.35 2.43 5.81
C ARG A 26 10.25 1.74 4.46
N SER A 27 11.38 1.57 3.79
CA SER A 27 11.48 0.83 2.52
C SER A 27 11.26 -0.68 2.67
N ASP A 28 11.44 -1.22 3.87
CA ASP A 28 11.34 -2.66 4.18
C ASP A 28 10.02 -3.06 4.86
N ALA A 29 9.08 -2.12 5.01
CA ALA A 29 7.82 -2.41 5.68
C ALA A 29 6.88 -3.26 4.80
N VAL A 30 6.47 -4.40 5.33
CA VAL A 30 5.58 -5.38 4.67
C VAL A 30 4.25 -5.59 5.38
N THR A 31 4.02 -4.90 6.51
CA THR A 31 2.79 -5.03 7.31
C THR A 31 2.30 -3.67 7.77
N CYS A 32 0.98 -3.46 7.73
CA CYS A 32 0.36 -2.18 8.10
C CYS A 32 0.33 -1.93 9.62
N SER A 33 0.42 -2.98 10.44
CA SER A 33 0.29 -2.85 11.90
C SER A 33 1.05 -3.96 12.64
N PRO A 34 1.38 -3.75 13.92
CA PRO A 34 1.93 -4.79 14.80
C PRO A 34 1.03 -6.03 14.88
N ALA A 35 -0.30 -5.86 14.81
CA ALA A 35 -1.25 -6.97 14.81
C ALA A 35 -1.08 -7.86 13.57
N CYS A 36 -0.98 -7.25 12.38
CA CYS A 36 -0.71 -8.00 11.14
C CYS A 36 0.68 -8.65 11.17
N ARG A 37 1.69 -7.97 11.71
CA ARG A 37 3.04 -8.55 11.88
C ARG A 37 3.01 -9.80 12.77
N THR A 38 2.42 -9.70 13.96
CA THR A 38 2.28 -10.82 14.89
C THR A 38 1.50 -11.97 14.26
N ARG A 39 0.39 -11.67 13.57
CA ARG A 39 -0.39 -12.67 12.83
C ARG A 39 0.48 -13.38 11.79
N GLY A 40 1.21 -12.62 10.96
CA GLY A 40 2.07 -13.17 9.92
C GLY A 40 3.23 -14.01 10.44
N HIS A 41 3.79 -13.69 11.60
CA HIS A 41 4.78 -14.55 12.26
C HIS A 41 4.15 -15.82 12.83
N ARG A 42 2.98 -15.72 13.49
CA ARG A 42 2.29 -16.87 14.09
C ARG A 42 1.82 -17.89 13.05
N THR A 43 1.32 -17.43 11.90
CA THR A 43 0.87 -18.31 10.82
C THR A 43 2.02 -18.80 9.94
N GLY A 44 3.22 -18.22 10.08
CA GLY A 44 4.35 -18.51 9.20
C GLY A 44 4.25 -17.86 7.80
N GLU A 45 3.22 -17.07 7.54
CA GLU A 45 2.96 -16.51 6.20
C GLU A 45 4.08 -15.60 5.72
N LEU A 46 4.67 -14.78 6.61
CA LEU A 46 5.81 -13.93 6.23
C LEU A 46 7.02 -14.75 5.79
N LYS A 47 7.29 -15.88 6.45
CA LYS A 47 8.37 -16.80 6.09
C LYS A 47 8.07 -17.48 4.76
N ARG A 48 6.82 -17.90 4.54
CA ARG A 48 6.36 -18.51 3.29
C ARG A 48 6.52 -17.56 2.11
N LEU A 49 6.08 -16.30 2.25
CA LEU A 49 6.24 -15.28 1.22
C LEU A 49 7.71 -14.98 0.93
N ALA A 50 8.53 -14.81 1.96
CA ALA A 50 9.97 -14.57 1.77
C ALA A 50 10.65 -15.72 1.00
N ALA A 51 10.34 -16.98 1.34
CA ALA A 51 10.87 -18.15 0.64
C ALA A 51 10.36 -18.22 -0.82
N LEU A 52 9.09 -17.91 -1.05
CA LEU A 52 8.49 -17.90 -2.38
C LEU A 52 9.21 -16.88 -3.30
N PHE A 53 9.40 -15.64 -2.83
CA PHE A 53 10.03 -14.60 -3.64
C PHE A 53 11.54 -14.81 -3.82
N ALA A 54 12.23 -15.34 -2.81
CA ALA A 54 13.62 -15.75 -2.96
C ALA A 54 13.81 -16.80 -4.06
N GLY A 55 12.83 -17.70 -4.25
CA GLY A 55 12.85 -18.72 -5.30
C GLY A 55 12.60 -18.19 -6.72
N MET A 56 12.01 -17.00 -6.89
CA MET A 56 11.60 -16.47 -8.21
C MET A 56 12.63 -15.54 -8.86
N GLY A 57 13.53 -14.94 -8.10
CA GLY A 57 14.53 -14.01 -8.65
C GLY A 57 15.81 -13.92 -7.82
N GLY A 58 16.09 -14.91 -6.97
CA GLY A 58 17.24 -14.88 -6.08
C GLY A 58 17.12 -13.81 -4.98
N ASN A 59 18.27 -13.30 -4.52
CA ASN A 59 18.34 -12.33 -3.41
C ASN A 59 17.95 -10.90 -3.80
N ASP A 60 17.63 -10.64 -5.07
CA ASP A 60 17.35 -9.29 -5.59
C ASP A 60 15.86 -8.88 -5.45
N ILE A 61 14.97 -9.83 -5.18
CA ILE A 61 13.53 -9.58 -5.02
C ILE A 61 13.13 -9.72 -3.55
N THR A 62 12.78 -8.59 -2.93
CA THR A 62 12.26 -8.59 -1.56
C THR A 62 10.73 -8.62 -1.53
N VAL A 63 10.16 -9.14 -0.43
CA VAL A 63 8.71 -9.09 -0.18
C VAL A 63 8.19 -7.64 -0.27
N SER A 64 8.96 -6.67 0.22
CA SER A 64 8.58 -5.25 0.18
C SER A 64 8.43 -4.74 -1.26
N MET A 65 9.38 -5.06 -2.14
CA MET A 65 9.31 -4.66 -3.55
C MET A 65 8.06 -5.22 -4.23
N VAL A 66 7.72 -6.47 -3.95
CA VAL A 66 6.51 -7.11 -4.51
C VAL A 66 5.24 -6.43 -3.98
N MET A 67 5.20 -6.14 -2.67
CA MET A 67 4.04 -5.47 -2.07
C MET A 67 3.87 -4.03 -2.59
N GLN A 68 4.96 -3.32 -2.86
CA GLN A 68 4.92 -2.00 -3.50
C GLN A 68 4.45 -2.09 -4.95
N ALA A 69 4.91 -3.10 -5.71
CA ALA A 69 4.43 -3.34 -7.07
C ALA A 69 2.93 -3.65 -7.09
N ARG A 70 2.44 -4.43 -6.10
CA ARG A 70 1.01 -4.69 -5.93
C ARG A 70 0.23 -3.40 -5.64
N ALA A 71 0.73 -2.53 -4.76
CA ALA A 71 0.12 -1.24 -4.49
C ALA A 71 0.03 -0.36 -5.74
N ARG A 72 1.09 -0.29 -6.54
CA ARG A 72 1.10 0.41 -7.84
C ARG A 72 0.04 -0.12 -8.79
N ARG A 73 -0.07 -1.44 -8.93
CA ARG A 73 -1.07 -2.07 -9.79
C ARG A 73 -2.51 -1.75 -9.35
N LEU A 74 -2.75 -1.64 -8.05
CA LEU A 74 -4.07 -1.29 -7.50
C LEU A 74 -4.41 0.18 -7.66
N LEU A 75 -3.45 1.08 -7.40
CA LEU A 75 -3.67 2.52 -7.40
C LEU A 75 -3.62 3.14 -8.79
N LEU A 76 -2.68 2.69 -9.62
CA LEU A 76 -2.35 3.30 -10.91
C LEU A 76 -2.07 2.21 -11.97
N PRO A 77 -3.08 1.42 -12.38
CA PRO A 77 -2.89 0.28 -13.27
C PRO A 77 -2.19 0.64 -14.59
N ALA A 78 -2.60 1.75 -15.22
CA ALA A 78 -1.99 2.23 -16.47
C ALA A 78 -0.51 2.63 -16.31
N ARG A 79 -0.12 3.21 -15.15
CA ARG A 79 1.29 3.52 -14.86
C ARG A 79 2.11 2.27 -14.62
N ASN A 80 1.52 1.26 -13.99
CA ASN A 80 2.18 -0.01 -13.78
C ASN A 80 2.54 -0.69 -15.12
N GLU A 81 1.70 -0.58 -16.13
CA GLU A 81 2.00 -1.05 -17.49
C GLU A 81 3.19 -0.29 -18.11
N GLN A 82 3.25 1.05 -17.93
CA GLN A 82 4.38 1.87 -18.39
C GLN A 82 5.71 1.48 -17.71
N ILE A 83 5.67 1.14 -16.43
CA ILE A 83 6.85 0.65 -15.67
C ILE A 83 7.30 -0.70 -16.22
N LEU A 84 6.36 -1.64 -16.43
CA LEU A 84 6.68 -2.96 -16.98
C LEU A 84 7.23 -2.86 -18.40
N ALA A 85 6.77 -1.88 -19.18
CA ALA A 85 7.31 -1.56 -20.51
C ALA A 85 8.68 -0.85 -20.47
N GLY A 86 9.21 -0.51 -19.29
CA GLY A 86 10.46 0.23 -19.13
C GLY A 86 10.40 1.71 -19.52
N THR A 87 9.19 2.24 -19.75
CA THR A 87 8.96 3.63 -20.17
C THR A 87 8.80 4.60 -18.99
N LEU A 88 8.63 4.07 -17.78
CA LEU A 88 8.50 4.85 -16.54
C LEU A 88 9.36 4.23 -15.44
N GLN A 89 10.09 5.07 -14.69
CA GLN A 89 10.86 4.62 -13.54
C GLN A 89 9.94 4.42 -12.32
N PRO A 90 10.07 3.29 -11.58
CA PRO A 90 9.17 2.96 -10.47
C PRO A 90 9.31 3.87 -9.24
N ASP A 91 10.40 4.63 -9.15
CA ASP A 91 10.71 5.54 -8.04
C ASP A 91 10.75 7.02 -8.48
N SER A 92 10.14 7.35 -9.62
CA SER A 92 10.07 8.74 -10.09
C SER A 92 9.23 9.60 -9.12
N PRO A 93 9.63 10.85 -8.81
CA PRO A 93 8.88 11.72 -7.90
C PRO A 93 7.42 11.94 -8.34
N GLU A 94 7.18 12.00 -9.66
CA GLU A 94 5.85 12.19 -10.25
C GLU A 94 4.96 10.99 -9.97
N LEU A 95 5.48 9.77 -10.17
CA LEU A 95 4.75 8.54 -9.87
C LEU A 95 4.43 8.44 -8.38
N LEU A 96 5.38 8.79 -7.50
CA LEU A 96 5.16 8.78 -6.05
C LEU A 96 4.06 9.78 -5.63
N ALA A 97 4.01 10.96 -6.25
CA ALA A 97 2.95 11.94 -6.03
C ALA A 97 1.58 11.46 -6.56
N GLU A 98 1.54 10.83 -7.74
CA GLU A 98 0.31 10.23 -8.27
C GLU A 98 -0.21 9.11 -7.36
N MET A 99 0.68 8.26 -6.82
CA MET A 99 0.31 7.22 -5.87
C MET A 99 -0.29 7.81 -4.59
N ASP A 100 0.32 8.88 -4.08
CA ASP A 100 -0.14 9.60 -2.89
C ASP A 100 -1.55 10.17 -3.09
N ALA A 101 -1.78 10.83 -4.22
CA ALA A 101 -3.08 11.39 -4.58
C ALA A 101 -4.15 10.30 -4.69
N ALA A 102 -3.83 9.17 -5.35
CA ALA A 102 -4.74 8.05 -5.51
C ALA A 102 -5.09 7.39 -4.16
N PHE A 103 -4.10 7.17 -3.30
CA PHE A 103 -4.31 6.62 -1.96
C PHE A 103 -5.20 7.54 -1.11
N CYS A 104 -4.90 8.84 -1.09
CA CYS A 104 -5.72 9.81 -0.35
C CYS A 104 -7.15 9.91 -0.90
N ALA A 105 -7.37 9.71 -2.21
CA ALA A 105 -8.71 9.67 -2.79
C ALA A 105 -9.53 8.48 -2.29
N ILE A 106 -8.90 7.30 -2.14
CA ILE A 106 -9.54 6.11 -1.57
C ILE A 106 -9.90 6.34 -0.10
N GLU A 107 -8.95 6.84 0.72
CA GLU A 107 -9.20 7.10 2.14
C GLU A 107 -10.36 8.09 2.34
N ARG A 108 -10.39 9.17 1.56
CA ARG A 108 -11.49 10.14 1.59
C ARG A 108 -12.82 9.52 1.15
N GLY A 109 -12.82 8.71 0.10
CA GLY A 109 -14.02 8.02 -0.37
C GLY A 109 -14.59 7.06 0.68
N CYS A 110 -13.73 6.26 1.33
CA CYS A 110 -14.13 5.39 2.43
C CYS A 110 -14.67 6.18 3.63
N MET A 111 -14.04 7.31 3.96
CA MET A 111 -14.51 8.18 5.04
C MET A 111 -15.87 8.80 4.71
N GLN A 112 -16.08 9.27 3.48
CA GLN A 112 -17.35 9.82 3.03
C GLN A 112 -18.47 8.76 3.13
N LEU A 113 -18.23 7.55 2.64
CA LEU A 113 -19.20 6.44 2.76
C LEU A 113 -19.54 6.10 4.22
N ALA A 114 -18.57 6.22 5.14
CA ALA A 114 -18.81 6.00 6.57
C ALA A 114 -19.68 7.12 7.19
N ILE A 115 -19.42 8.39 6.81
CA ILE A 115 -20.22 9.55 7.22
C ILE A 115 -21.65 9.40 6.70
N ASP A 116 -21.83 9.10 5.41
CA ASP A 116 -23.14 8.94 4.79
C ASP A 116 -23.95 7.83 5.47
N ARG A 117 -23.30 6.72 5.86
CA ARG A 117 -23.93 5.63 6.63
C ARG A 117 -24.31 6.06 8.05
N ALA A 118 -23.44 6.79 8.74
CA ALA A 118 -23.73 7.29 10.08
C ALA A 118 -24.91 8.28 10.06
N GLN A 119 -24.93 9.19 9.08
CA GLN A 119 -26.01 10.15 8.88
C GLN A 119 -27.31 9.49 8.45
N GLY A 120 -27.26 8.52 7.53
CA GLY A 120 -28.42 7.73 7.13
C GLY A 120 -29.01 6.88 8.26
N ALA A 121 -28.16 6.32 9.13
CA ALA A 121 -28.59 5.58 10.32
C ALA A 121 -29.28 6.49 11.36
N HIS A 122 -28.80 7.73 11.53
CA HIS A 122 -29.46 8.71 12.41
C HIS A 122 -30.82 9.17 11.86
N ALA A 123 -30.93 9.44 10.57
CA ALA A 123 -32.21 9.82 9.94
C ALA A 123 -33.27 8.70 10.03
N ALA A 124 -32.86 7.44 9.92
CA ALA A 124 -33.75 6.29 10.10
C ALA A 124 -34.21 6.10 11.56
N ALA A 125 -33.40 6.48 12.55
CA ALA A 125 -33.75 6.39 13.96
C ALA A 125 -34.76 7.46 14.40
N GLU A 126 -34.75 8.65 13.78
CA GLU A 126 -35.71 9.73 14.06
C GLU A 126 -37.06 9.56 13.35
N SER A 127 -37.20 8.54 12.49
CA SER A 127 -38.41 8.27 11.71
C SER A 127 -39.30 7.18 12.32
N GLN A 128 -38.95 6.64 13.49
CA GLN A 128 -39.77 5.66 14.19
C GLN A 128 -40.73 6.39 15.16
N PRO A 129 -42.06 6.21 15.01
CA PRO A 129 -43.07 6.94 15.77
C PRO A 129 -43.12 6.57 17.26
#